data_AF-A0A2W4M322-F1
#
_entry.id   AF-A0A2W4M322-F1
#
_cell.length_a   1.000
_cell.length_b   1.000
_cell.length_c   1.000
_cell.angle_alpha   90.00
_cell.angle_beta   90.00
_cell.angle_gamma   90.00
#
_symmetry.space_group_name_H-M   'P 1'
#
loop_
_entity.id
_entity.type
_entity.pdbx_description
1 polymer ?
#
loop_
_entity_poly.entity_id
_entity_poly.type
_entity_poly.pdbx_seq_one_letter_code
_entity_poly.pdbx_strand_id
1 'polypeptide(L)'
;MSICHPHNLAEPLPSGGRYGVRVRVRSSDPFKNLVGEDWTREHWFETREERDEWLENMSSRYIYFRPGDRPTLDYEKIEREEKS
;
A
#
# COMPACT_ATOMS: atom_id res chain seq x y z
N MET A 1 33.74 6.96 8.13
CA MET A 1 32.81 8.09 7.86
C MET A 1 31.45 7.50 7.54
N SER A 2 30.50 7.55 8.48
CA SER A 2 29.12 7.06 8.25
C SER A 2 28.18 8.25 8.36
N ILE A 3 28.15 9.07 7.31
CA ILE A 3 27.25 10.22 7.21
C ILE A 3 26.06 9.75 6.37
N CYS A 4 25.14 9.03 7.00
CA CYS A 4 23.88 8.67 6.37
C CYS A 4 22.92 9.85 6.53
N HIS A 5 22.32 10.32 5.44
CA HIS A 5 21.31 11.36 5.50
C HIS A 5 20.04 10.78 6.15
N PRO A 6 19.31 11.48 7.03
CA PRO A 6 18.14 10.94 7.74
C PRO A 6 16.99 10.49 6.81
N HIS A 7 17.02 10.88 5.53
CA HIS A 7 16.09 10.42 4.50
C HIS A 7 16.48 9.10 3.82
N ASN A 8 17.70 8.60 4.03
CA ASN A 8 18.05 7.23 3.68
C ASN A 8 17.52 6.34 4.80
N LEU A 9 16.83 5.25 4.43
CA LEU A 9 16.17 4.32 5.35
C LEU A 9 17.16 3.83 6.42
N ALA A 10 17.26 4.55 7.53
CA ALA A 10 18.18 4.28 8.64
C ALA A 10 17.54 3.34 9.66
N GLU A 11 16.21 3.31 9.67
CA GLU A 11 15.40 2.46 10.54
C GLU A 11 14.91 1.22 9.80
N PRO A 12 14.91 0.05 10.46
CA PRO A 12 14.35 -1.16 9.89
C PRO A 12 12.85 -1.00 9.67
N LEU A 13 12.32 -1.67 8.64
CA LEU A 13 10.88 -1.74 8.43
C LEU A 13 10.20 -2.33 9.67
N PRO A 14 9.05 -1.78 10.12
CA PRO A 14 8.34 -2.30 11.27
C PRO A 14 8.05 -3.80 11.10
N SER A 15 8.17 -4.56 12.20
CA SER A 15 7.95 -6.00 12.24
C SER A 15 6.58 -6.35 11.65
N GLY A 16 6.56 -7.31 10.72
CA GLY A 16 5.41 -7.56 9.85
C GLY A 16 4.11 -7.82 10.62
N GLY A 17 3.24 -6.82 10.61
CA GLY A 17 1.92 -6.84 11.24
C GLY A 17 1.00 -7.95 10.71
N ARG A 18 -0.06 -8.25 11.47
CA ARG A 18 -1.03 -9.32 11.17
C ARG A 18 -2.03 -8.92 10.09
N TYR A 19 -2.37 -7.63 10.05
CA TYR A 19 -3.39 -7.10 9.16
C TYR A 19 -2.72 -6.40 7.98
N GLY A 20 -3.16 -6.66 6.77
CA GLY A 20 -2.53 -6.08 5.59
C GLY A 20 -3.51 -5.58 4.55
N VAL A 21 -2.97 -4.79 3.63
CA VAL A 21 -3.63 -4.38 2.40
C VAL A 21 -2.73 -4.76 1.24
N ARG A 22 -3.26 -5.56 0.31
CA ARG A 22 -2.64 -5.83 -0.98
C ARG A 22 -3.12 -4.79 -1.99
N VAL A 23 -2.16 -4.13 -2.61
CA VAL A 23 -2.36 -3.11 -3.64
C VAL A 23 -2.00 -3.71 -4.99
N ARG A 24 -2.88 -3.51 -5.96
CA ARG A 24 -2.70 -3.94 -7.35
C ARG A 24 -3.01 -2.79 -8.30
N VAL A 25 -2.39 -2.80 -9.46
CA VAL A 25 -2.74 -1.88 -10.55
C VAL A 25 -3.98 -2.45 -11.25
N ARG A 26 -4.98 -1.61 -11.55
CA ARG A 26 -6.15 -2.04 -12.34
C ARG A 26 -5.69 -2.60 -13.69
N SER A 27 -6.36 -3.64 -14.18
CA SER A 27 -6.03 -4.27 -15.48
C SER A 27 -6.15 -3.31 -16.67
N SER A 28 -6.96 -2.25 -16.54
CA SER A 28 -7.16 -1.22 -17.55
C SER A 28 -6.16 -0.07 -17.49
N ASP A 29 -5.30 -0.01 -16.46
CA ASP A 29 -4.40 1.11 -16.25
C ASP A 29 -3.08 0.92 -17.04
N PRO A 30 -2.63 1.92 -17.82
CA PRO A 30 -1.41 1.80 -18.62
C PRO A 30 -0.12 1.65 -17.79
N PHE A 31 -0.13 2.04 -16.51
CA PHE A 31 0.99 1.88 -15.59
C PHE A 31 1.41 0.41 -15.42
N LYS A 32 0.49 -0.54 -15.64
CA LYS A 32 0.80 -1.97 -15.64
C LYS A 32 1.90 -2.35 -16.63
N ASN A 33 2.01 -1.63 -17.75
CA ASN A 33 3.03 -1.89 -18.78
C ASN A 33 4.44 -1.53 -18.28
N LEU A 34 4.54 -0.72 -17.22
CA LEU A 34 5.82 -0.34 -16.62
C LEU A 34 6.20 -1.28 -15.48
N VAL A 35 5.25 -1.61 -14.60
CA VAL A 35 5.54 -2.41 -13.39
C VAL A 35 5.37 -3.92 -13.57
N GLY A 36 4.73 -4.35 -14.67
CA GLY A 36 4.35 -5.73 -14.91
C GLY A 36 2.89 -6.00 -14.50
N GLU A 37 2.23 -6.91 -15.21
CA GLU A 37 0.81 -7.21 -15.00
C GLU A 37 0.53 -7.87 -13.65
N ASP A 38 1.50 -8.62 -13.13
CA ASP A 38 1.43 -9.32 -11.83
C ASP A 38 1.98 -8.47 -10.68
N TRP A 39 2.21 -7.18 -10.89
CA TRP A 39 2.73 -6.32 -9.83
C TRP A 39 1.73 -6.24 -8.67
N THR A 40 2.24 -6.55 -7.48
CA THR A 40 1.51 -6.38 -6.24
C THR A 40 2.42 -5.77 -5.18
N ARG A 41 1.83 -5.01 -4.26
CA ARG A 41 2.51 -4.50 -3.08
C ARG A 41 1.68 -4.76 -1.85
N GLU A 42 2.32 -5.15 -0.76
CA GLU A 42 1.66 -5.39 0.52
C GLU A 42 2.08 -4.35 1.54
N HIS A 43 1.09 -3.80 2.25
CA HIS A 43 1.28 -2.97 3.43
C HIS A 43 0.78 -3.76 4.63
N TRP A 44 1.59 -3.84 5.69
CA TRP A 44 1.29 -4.61 6.90
C TRP A 44 1.20 -3.66 8.10
N PHE A 45 0.20 -3.89 8.94
CA PHE A 45 -0.19 -3.08 10.08
C PHE A 45 -0.37 -3.96 11.32
N GLU A 46 -0.08 -3.42 12.49
CA GLU A 46 -0.19 -4.13 13.76
C GLU A 46 -1.65 -4.32 14.15
N THR A 47 -2.48 -3.30 13.94
CA THR A 47 -3.91 -3.30 14.29
C THR A 47 -4.83 -3.30 13.06
N ARG A 48 -6.09 -3.70 13.26
CA ARG A 48 -7.11 -3.69 12.20
C ARG A 48 -7.55 -2.25 11.90
N GLU A 49 -7.59 -1.43 12.93
CA GLU A 49 -7.99 -0.03 12.92
C GLU A 49 -7.01 0.80 12.07
N GLU A 50 -5.71 0.68 12.30
CA GLU A 50 -4.69 1.36 11.48
C GLU A 50 -4.76 0.97 9.99
N ARG A 51 -5.00 -0.32 9.72
CA ARG A 51 -5.16 -0.85 8.36
C ARG A 51 -6.39 -0.25 7.67
N ASP A 52 -7.49 -0.09 8.40
CA ASP A 52 -8.74 0.44 7.88
C ASP A 52 -8.67 1.95 7.68
N GLU A 53 -8.10 2.71 8.61
CA GLU A 53 -7.84 4.15 8.46
C GLU A 53 -6.92 4.45 7.27
N TRP A 54 -5.85 3.66 7.11
CA TRP A 54 -4.96 3.79 5.96
C TRP A 54 -5.69 3.49 4.65
N LEU A 55 -6.52 2.44 4.62
CA LEU A 55 -7.30 2.08 3.44
C LEU A 55 -8.31 3.18 3.07
N GLU A 56 -9.01 3.75 4.05
CA GLU A 56 -9.94 4.86 3.83
C GLU A 56 -9.21 6.09 3.29
N ASN A 57 -8.05 6.44 3.86
CA ASN A 57 -7.24 7.55 3.38
C ASN A 57 -6.76 7.32 1.94
N MET A 58 -6.28 6.12 1.62
CA MET A 58 -5.68 5.79 0.33
C MET A 58 -6.72 5.54 -0.78
N SER A 59 -7.93 5.12 -0.40
CA SER A 59 -9.07 4.98 -1.32
C SER A 59 -9.86 6.27 -1.50
N SER A 60 -9.64 7.26 -0.63
CA SER A 60 -10.28 8.56 -0.72
C SER A 60 -9.86 9.35 -1.95
N ARG A 61 -10.77 10.22 -2.41
CA ARG A 61 -10.51 11.12 -3.53
C ARG A 61 -9.50 12.19 -3.10
N TYR A 62 -8.35 12.24 -3.77
CA TYR A 62 -7.38 13.31 -3.55
C TYR A 62 -7.98 14.67 -3.94
N ILE A 63 -7.57 15.73 -3.23
CA ILE A 63 -8.12 17.09 -3.35
C ILE A 63 -8.11 17.63 -4.80
N TYR A 64 -7.15 17.19 -5.61
CA TYR A 64 -6.96 17.65 -6.99
C TYR A 64 -7.57 16.72 -8.05
N PHE A 65 -8.27 15.65 -7.67
CA PHE A 65 -8.94 14.77 -8.64
C PHE A 65 -10.11 15.49 -9.29
N ARG A 66 -10.24 15.33 -10.60
CA ARG A 66 -11.37 15.89 -11.34
C ARG A 66 -12.65 15.14 -10.95
N PRO A 67 -13.82 15.78 -11.05
CA PRO A 67 -15.09 15.08 -10.94
C PRO A 67 -15.15 13.94 -11.97
N GLY A 68 -15.16 12.70 -11.49
CA GLY A 68 -15.15 11.49 -12.32
C GLY A 68 -13.86 10.67 -12.26
N ASP A 69 -12.76 11.25 -11.78
CA ASP A 69 -11.52 10.51 -11.58
C ASP A 69 -11.70 9.50 -10.45
N ARG A 70 -11.34 8.25 -10.74
CA ARG A 70 -11.32 7.14 -9.78
C ARG A 70 -9.88 6.74 -9.52
N PRO A 71 -9.52 6.38 -8.28
CA PRO A 71 -8.19 5.83 -7.99
C PRO A 71 -7.87 4.70 -8.97
N THR A 72 -6.64 4.59 -9.46
CA THR A 72 -6.25 3.57 -10.46
C THR A 72 -5.77 2.26 -9.85
N LEU A 73 -5.76 2.20 -8.52
CA LEU A 73 -5.33 1.05 -7.74
C LEU A 73 -6.54 0.27 -7.19
N ASP A 74 -6.38 -1.04 -7.15
CA ASP A 74 -7.27 -1.97 -6.46
C ASP A 74 -6.66 -2.34 -5.11
N TYR A 75 -7.49 -2.33 -4.07
CA TYR A 75 -7.09 -2.60 -2.70
C TYR A 75 -7.86 -3.82 -2.17
N GLU A 76 -7.14 -4.75 -1.57
CA GLU A 76 -7.69 -5.97 -0.99
C GLU A 76 -7.19 -6.11 0.45
N LYS A 77 -8.11 -6.28 1.40
CA LYS A 77 -7.76 -6.56 2.80
C LYS A 77 -7.25 -8.00 2.88
N ILE A 78 -6.05 -8.18 3.41
CA ILE A 78 -5.44 -9.50 3.67
C ILE A 78 -5.12 -9.63 5.15
N GLU A 79 -5.11 -10.85 5.68
CA GLU A 79 -4.71 -11.13 7.06
C GLU A 79 -3.75 -12.31 7.06
N ARG A 80 -2.71 -12.27 7.90
CA ARG A 80 -1.85 -13.44 8.12
C ARG A 80 -2.60 -14.38 9.06
N GLU A 81 -2.84 -15.59 8.60
CA GLU A 81 -3.23 -16.67 9.50
C GLU A 81 -2.06 -16.97 10.43
N GLU A 82 -2.31 -17.04 11.74
CA GLU A 82 -1.33 -17.56 12.68
C GLU A 82 -1.05 -19.01 12.23
N LYS A 83 0.20 -19.29 11.83
CA LYS A 83 0.64 -20.67 11.71
C LYS A 83 0.53 -21.27 13.10
N SER A 84 -0.50 -22.10 13.31
CA SER A 84 -0.65 -22.96 14.48
C SER A 84 0.49 -23.96 14.60
#